data_AF-A0AAU6GPG7-F1
#
_entry.id   AF-A0AAU6GPG7-F1
#
_cell.length_a   1.000
_cell.length_b   1.000
_cell.length_c   1.000
_cell.angle_alpha   90.00
_cell.angle_beta   90.00
_cell.angle_gamma   90.00
#
_symmetry.space_group_name_H-M   'P 1'
#
loop_
_entity.id
_entity.type
_entity.pdbx_description
1 polymer ?
#
loop_
_entity_poly.entity_id
_entity_poly.type
_entity_poly.pdbx_seq_one_letter_code
_entity_poly.pdbx_strand_id
1 'polypeptide(L)'
;MHPPTMSNAAGGLPEPRREPPAEPPPRGPSPLSWLVTPASAGRRIHAALQSSADLALLDLEDAVADDAKDSARTAALDVLAQYDPADAKALPMAGLRVNALDSLHGLLDLIGLARSAVRPRVLVIPKVESPRDVEIAAAVVGGARQDHPLVWALIETPQAIQNLPEILQARGLAGVLFGTADYAAAAGCSRTSRALWYPRSVLAAGAAAAGLPAIDSPYFDLRDPDGLRRETEEAAELGFTGKVAVHPAQLPVIQAAFRPSATALAHARAVVSAADACTAGITTVDGQMVGPPLVAAARALTTRAGDTARPRHHEDGGTS
;
A
#
# COMPACT_ATOMS: atom_id res chain seq x y z
N MET A 1 57.73 -10.76 -51.02
CA MET A 1 57.30 -10.60 -49.61
C MET A 1 56.16 -9.59 -49.58
N HIS A 2 54.94 -10.07 -49.33
CA HIS A 2 53.77 -9.25 -49.00
C HIS A 2 53.17 -9.87 -47.73
N PRO A 3 52.76 -9.06 -46.73
CA PRO A 3 52.21 -9.59 -45.50
C PRO A 3 50.77 -10.07 -45.73
N PRO A 4 50.30 -11.10 -44.99
CA PRO A 4 48.91 -11.52 -45.06
C PRO A 4 48.02 -10.61 -44.19
N THR A 5 46.82 -10.37 -44.69
CA THR A 5 45.73 -9.63 -44.06
C THR A 5 45.17 -10.38 -42.85
N MET A 6 45.04 -9.69 -41.70
CA MET A 6 44.32 -10.20 -40.54
C MET A 6 42.81 -9.99 -40.71
N SER A 7 42.05 -11.08 -40.61
CA SER A 7 40.59 -11.07 -40.49
C SER A 7 40.20 -10.80 -39.03
N ASN A 8 39.35 -9.79 -38.82
CA ASN A 8 38.91 -9.36 -37.50
C ASN A 8 37.62 -10.12 -37.13
N ALA A 9 37.72 -11.13 -36.25
CA ALA A 9 36.58 -11.82 -35.68
C ALA A 9 36.27 -11.24 -34.29
N ALA A 10 35.36 -10.27 -34.24
CA ALA A 10 34.81 -9.77 -32.98
C ALA A 10 33.71 -10.72 -32.48
N GLY A 11 34.05 -11.59 -31.53
CA GLY A 11 33.08 -12.37 -30.77
C GLY A 11 32.50 -11.51 -29.63
N GLY A 12 31.27 -11.03 -29.79
CA GLY A 12 30.53 -10.35 -28.72
C GLY A 12 30.07 -11.34 -27.64
N LEU A 13 30.26 -10.97 -26.37
CA LEU A 13 29.73 -11.72 -25.23
C LEU A 13 28.19 -11.72 -25.24
N PRO A 14 27.53 -12.83 -24.88
CA PRO A 14 26.07 -12.91 -24.85
C PRO A 14 25.52 -12.00 -23.75
N GLU A 15 24.53 -11.17 -24.09
CA GLU A 15 23.83 -10.35 -23.10
C GLU A 15 23.09 -11.23 -22.08
N PRO A 16 23.07 -10.84 -20.79
CA PRO A 16 22.33 -11.56 -19.77
C PRO A 16 20.83 -11.50 -20.11
N ARG A 17 20.19 -12.67 -20.18
CA ARG A 17 18.74 -12.78 -20.37
C ARG A 17 18.06 -12.08 -19.19
N ARG A 18 17.33 -10.99 -19.47
CA ARG A 18 16.41 -10.40 -18.50
C ARG A 18 15.35 -11.45 -18.17
N GLU A 19 15.34 -11.93 -16.94
CA GLU A 19 14.21 -12.70 -16.42
C GLU A 19 12.95 -11.83 -16.52
N PRO A 20 11.80 -12.41 -16.91
CA PRO A 20 10.54 -11.68 -16.88
C PRO A 20 10.27 -11.17 -15.45
N PRO A 21 9.65 -9.99 -15.28
CA PRO A 21 9.26 -9.51 -13.96
C PRO A 21 8.44 -10.60 -13.26
N ALA A 22 8.80 -10.90 -12.02
CA ALA A 22 8.07 -11.86 -11.20
C ALA A 22 6.59 -11.46 -11.16
N GLU A 23 5.69 -12.44 -11.30
CA GLU A 23 4.26 -12.19 -11.15
C GLU A 23 4.02 -11.52 -9.79
N PRO A 24 3.27 -10.41 -9.75
CA PRO A 24 2.97 -9.74 -8.49
C PRO A 24 2.24 -10.74 -7.58
N PRO A 25 2.59 -10.79 -6.28
CA PRO A 25 1.99 -11.74 -5.37
C PRO A 25 0.46 -11.60 -5.37
N PRO A 26 -0.30 -12.70 -5.20
CA PRO A 26 -1.75 -12.65 -5.17
C PRO A 26 -2.23 -11.65 -4.11
N ARG A 27 -3.09 -10.72 -4.53
CA ARG A 27 -3.63 -9.65 -3.69
C ARG A 27 -4.50 -10.26 -2.58
N GLY A 28 -3.93 -10.45 -1.39
CA GLY A 28 -4.73 -10.46 -0.17
C GLY A 28 -5.43 -9.09 -0.01
N PRO A 29 -6.53 -8.99 0.75
CA PRO A 29 -7.14 -7.68 1.00
C PRO A 29 -6.12 -6.76 1.68
N SER A 30 -5.80 -5.63 1.02
CA SER A 30 -4.96 -4.58 1.62
C SER A 30 -5.71 -3.95 2.80
N PRO A 31 -5.04 -3.66 3.94
CA PRO A 31 -5.67 -2.98 5.07
C PRO A 31 -6.22 -1.61 4.64
N LEU A 32 -7.51 -1.37 4.88
CA LEU A 32 -8.24 -0.15 4.47
C LEU A 32 -8.02 0.99 5.48
N SER A 33 -7.91 0.67 6.77
CA SER A 33 -7.75 1.66 7.84
C SER A 33 -6.50 1.41 8.68
N TRP A 34 -5.64 2.43 8.75
CA TRP A 34 -4.35 2.38 9.45
C TRP A 34 -4.37 3.33 10.63
N LEU A 35 -4.56 2.83 11.85
CA LEU A 35 -4.54 3.67 13.05
C LEU A 35 -3.11 3.92 13.51
N VAL A 36 -2.63 5.16 13.38
CA VAL A 36 -1.31 5.56 13.86
C VAL A 36 -1.34 5.92 15.34
N THR A 37 -0.35 5.47 16.09
CA THR A 37 -0.23 5.77 17.53
C THR A 37 1.24 5.96 17.91
N PRO A 38 1.59 6.93 18.78
CA PRO A 38 2.98 7.10 19.21
C PRO A 38 3.47 5.87 19.98
N ALA A 39 4.65 5.37 19.62
CA ALA A 39 5.30 4.25 20.32
C ALA A 39 5.75 4.58 21.76
N SER A 40 5.76 5.85 22.14
CA SER A 40 6.00 6.30 23.52
C SER A 40 4.74 6.24 24.40
N ALA A 41 3.56 6.03 23.82
CA ALA A 41 2.28 6.16 24.51
C ALA A 41 1.70 4.80 24.92
N GLY A 42 2.30 4.12 25.90
CA GLY A 42 1.97 2.73 26.29
C GLY A 42 0.48 2.37 26.33
N ARG A 43 -0.39 3.17 26.99
CA ARG A 43 -1.85 2.91 27.01
C ARG A 43 -2.49 3.01 25.61
N ARG A 44 -2.05 3.95 24.78
CA ARG A 44 -2.56 4.17 23.42
C ARG A 44 -2.11 3.07 22.46
N ILE A 45 -0.96 2.45 22.70
CA ILE A 45 -0.49 1.30 21.91
C ILE A 45 -1.44 0.12 22.07
N HIS A 46 -1.77 -0.26 23.30
CA HIS A 46 -2.72 -1.34 23.56
C HIS A 46 -4.11 -1.03 23.00
N ALA A 47 -4.60 0.21 23.15
CA ALA A 47 -5.88 0.61 22.59
C ALA A 47 -5.90 0.53 21.05
N ALA A 48 -4.79 0.88 20.38
CA ALA A 48 -4.69 0.76 18.93
C ALA A 48 -4.72 -0.71 18.49
N LEU A 49 -4.01 -1.59 19.20
CA LEU A 49 -3.97 -3.03 18.95
C LEU A 49 -5.29 -3.76 19.29
N GLN A 50 -6.20 -3.11 20.02
CA GLN A 50 -7.55 -3.62 20.33
C GLN A 50 -8.65 -2.87 19.56
N SER A 51 -8.27 -1.98 18.64
CA SER A 51 -9.21 -1.19 17.85
C SER A 51 -9.82 -2.01 16.71
N SER A 52 -10.81 -1.45 16.02
CA SER A 52 -11.37 -2.04 14.81
C SER A 52 -10.56 -1.71 13.55
N ALA A 53 -9.34 -1.18 13.67
CA ALA A 53 -8.50 -0.87 12.52
C ALA A 53 -8.07 -2.16 11.79
N ASP A 54 -7.75 -2.04 10.51
CA ASP A 54 -7.12 -3.17 9.80
C ASP A 54 -5.63 -3.26 10.15
N LEU A 55 -5.00 -2.12 10.45
CA LEU A 55 -3.61 -2.04 10.88
C LEU A 55 -3.42 -1.00 12.00
N ALA A 56 -2.68 -1.38 13.04
CA ALA A 56 -2.19 -0.48 14.08
C ALA A 56 -0.71 -0.16 13.81
N LEU A 57 -0.41 1.10 13.48
CA LEU A 57 0.92 1.56 13.13
C LEU A 57 1.56 2.25 14.34
N LEU A 58 2.56 1.61 14.95
CA LEU A 58 3.35 2.21 16.02
C LEU A 58 4.34 3.20 15.41
N ASP A 59 4.30 4.45 15.87
CA ASP A 59 5.11 5.53 15.32
C ASP A 59 6.31 5.85 16.20
N LEU A 60 7.52 5.68 15.67
CA LEU A 60 8.77 6.12 16.30
C LEU A 60 9.23 7.49 15.83
N GLU A 61 8.57 8.08 14.84
CA GLU A 61 9.03 9.28 14.14
C GLU A 61 8.37 10.55 14.70
N ASP A 62 7.62 11.33 13.93
CA ASP A 62 7.18 12.68 14.34
C ASP A 62 6.36 12.72 15.63
N ALA A 63 5.66 11.65 16.00
CA ALA A 63 4.88 11.62 17.23
C ALA A 63 5.70 11.33 18.51
N VAL A 64 7.02 11.17 18.39
CA VAL A 64 7.93 10.88 19.49
C VAL A 64 8.99 11.96 19.60
N ALA A 65 9.14 12.53 20.81
CA ALA A 65 10.20 13.49 21.10
C ALA A 65 11.59 12.85 20.97
N ASP A 66 12.59 13.65 20.60
CA ASP A 66 13.96 13.20 20.32
C ASP A 66 14.60 12.43 21.50
N ASP A 67 14.47 12.97 22.71
CA ASP A 67 14.96 12.36 23.96
C ASP A 67 14.22 11.08 24.37
N ALA A 68 13.05 10.82 23.76
CA ALA A 68 12.23 9.65 24.01
C ALA A 68 12.38 8.56 22.93
N LYS A 69 13.17 8.77 21.88
CA LYS A 69 13.30 7.80 20.76
C LYS A 69 13.79 6.44 21.20
N ASP A 70 14.77 6.39 22.10
CA ASP A 70 15.35 5.13 22.57
C ASP A 70 14.38 4.33 23.44
N SER A 71 13.67 5.01 24.34
CA SER A 71 12.66 4.37 25.17
C SER A 71 11.44 3.93 24.34
N ALA A 72 11.02 4.73 23.36
CA ALA A 72 9.94 4.40 22.44
C ALA A 72 10.28 3.19 21.55
N ARG A 73 11.52 3.09 21.05
CA ARG A 73 11.99 1.93 20.29
C ARG A 73 11.90 0.65 21.11
N THR A 74 12.38 0.72 22.36
CA THR A 74 12.31 -0.43 23.28
C THR A 74 10.86 -0.84 23.53
N ALA A 75 10.00 0.12 23.87
CA ALA A 75 8.58 -0.14 24.10
C ALA A 75 7.85 -0.72 22.88
N ALA A 76 8.14 -0.22 21.68
CA ALA A 76 7.57 -0.75 20.44
C ALA A 76 7.97 -2.21 20.21
N LEU A 77 9.26 -2.54 20.37
CA LEU A 77 9.74 -3.92 20.21
C LEU A 77 9.14 -4.86 21.26
N ASP A 78 9.05 -4.43 22.53
CA ASP A 78 8.47 -5.23 23.61
C ASP A 78 6.99 -5.55 23.38
N VAL A 79 6.22 -4.59 22.86
CA VAL A 79 4.81 -4.81 22.51
C VAL A 79 4.69 -5.72 21.30
N LEU A 80 5.46 -5.46 20.24
CA LEU A 80 5.39 -6.25 19.01
C LEU A 80 5.88 -7.69 19.22
N ALA A 81 6.75 -7.96 20.21
CA ALA A 81 7.16 -9.31 20.60
C ALA A 81 6.02 -10.16 21.15
N GLN A 82 4.93 -9.55 21.60
CA GLN A 82 3.74 -10.24 22.11
C GLN A 82 2.75 -10.60 21.00
N TYR A 83 3.00 -10.15 19.77
CA TYR A 83 2.12 -10.35 18.64
C TYR A 83 2.64 -11.47 17.74
N ASP A 84 1.78 -12.43 17.39
CA ASP A 84 2.12 -13.49 16.46
C ASP A 84 1.96 -12.98 15.00
N PRO A 85 3.05 -12.78 14.24
CA PRO A 85 2.95 -12.33 12.86
C PRO A 85 2.36 -13.39 11.92
N ALA A 86 2.28 -14.66 12.33
CA ALA A 86 1.75 -15.76 11.53
C ALA A 86 0.21 -15.83 11.56
N ASP A 87 -0.45 -15.16 12.50
CA ASP A 87 -1.91 -15.04 12.49
C ASP A 87 -2.36 -13.99 11.47
N ALA A 88 -2.32 -14.36 10.20
CA ALA A 88 -2.75 -13.52 9.08
C ALA A 88 -4.24 -13.13 9.12
N LYS A 89 -5.03 -13.69 10.05
CA LYS A 89 -6.45 -13.35 10.25
C LYS A 89 -6.68 -12.43 11.46
N ALA A 90 -5.70 -12.26 12.33
CA ALA A 90 -5.80 -11.33 13.45
C ALA A 90 -5.77 -9.88 12.93
N LEU A 91 -6.85 -9.14 13.21
CA LEU A 91 -6.92 -7.71 13.03
C LEU A 91 -6.99 -7.04 14.41
N PRO A 92 -6.37 -5.85 14.58
CA PRO A 92 -5.52 -5.15 13.60
C PRO A 92 -4.17 -5.85 13.42
N MET A 93 -3.63 -5.83 12.19
CA MET A 93 -2.23 -6.15 11.93
C MET A 93 -1.33 -5.16 12.67
N ALA A 94 -0.18 -5.61 13.19
CA ALA A 94 0.77 -4.71 13.85
C ALA A 94 1.84 -4.20 12.87
N GLY A 95 2.02 -2.89 12.80
CA GLY A 95 3.03 -2.22 11.97
C GLY A 95 3.94 -1.30 12.78
N LEU A 96 5.08 -0.94 12.20
CA LEU A 96 6.04 0.00 12.77
C LEU A 96 6.45 1.05 11.73
N ARG A 97 6.34 2.33 12.05
CA ARG A 97 7.01 3.41 11.32
C ARG A 97 8.30 3.76 12.06
N VAL A 98 9.43 3.63 11.36
CA VAL A 98 10.75 4.00 11.88
C VAL A 98 11.03 5.47 11.65
N ASN A 99 12.09 6.00 12.26
CA ASN A 99 12.63 7.30 11.92
C ASN A 99 13.26 7.29 10.52
N ALA A 100 13.43 8.47 9.93
CA ALA A 100 14.06 8.65 8.61
C ALA A 100 15.47 8.07 8.57
N LEU A 101 15.82 7.43 7.45
CA LEU A 101 17.06 6.66 7.32
C LEU A 101 18.32 7.53 7.25
N ASP A 102 18.16 8.83 7.02
CA ASP A 102 19.22 9.83 7.09
C ASP A 102 19.52 10.29 8.53
N SER A 103 18.81 9.75 9.53
CA SER A 103 19.01 10.05 10.95
C SER A 103 19.65 8.89 11.72
N LEU A 104 20.38 9.22 12.80
CA LEU A 104 20.92 8.21 13.73
C LEU A 104 19.80 7.32 14.29
N HIS A 105 18.66 7.92 14.65
CA HIS A 105 17.52 7.17 15.18
C HIS A 105 16.95 6.17 14.18
N GLY A 106 16.83 6.53 12.89
CA GLY A 106 16.34 5.62 11.86
C GLY A 106 17.24 4.40 11.67
N LEU A 107 18.56 4.63 11.67
CA LEU A 107 19.54 3.53 11.62
C LEU A 107 19.45 2.64 12.88
N LEU A 108 19.33 3.23 14.07
CA LEU A 108 19.15 2.49 15.32
C LEU A 108 17.83 1.71 15.36
N ASP A 109 16.75 2.24 14.80
CA ASP A 109 15.47 1.56 14.68
C ASP A 109 15.59 0.29 13.81
N LEU A 110 16.20 0.41 12.63
CA LEU A 110 16.42 -0.74 11.74
C LEU A 110 17.34 -1.80 12.37
N ILE A 111 18.43 -1.37 13.01
CA ILE A 111 19.36 -2.27 13.71
C ILE A 111 18.65 -2.98 14.87
N GLY A 112 17.86 -2.25 15.66
CA GLY A 112 17.07 -2.81 16.75
C GLY A 112 16.10 -3.87 16.26
N LEU A 113 15.37 -3.57 15.18
CA LEU A 113 14.44 -4.51 14.57
C LEU A 113 15.16 -5.76 14.01
N ALA A 114 16.26 -5.59 13.27
CA ALA A 114 17.02 -6.69 12.68
C ALA A 114 17.64 -7.64 13.74
N ARG A 115 18.04 -7.11 14.89
CA ARG A 115 18.61 -7.90 16.00
C ARG A 115 17.55 -8.55 16.89
N SER A 116 16.31 -8.07 16.82
CA SER A 116 15.19 -8.64 17.56
C SER A 116 14.63 -9.89 16.87
N ALA A 117 13.86 -10.68 17.62
CA ALA A 117 13.01 -11.75 17.05
C ALA A 117 11.68 -11.21 16.49
N VAL A 118 11.40 -9.93 16.70
CA VAL A 118 10.13 -9.27 16.38
C VAL A 118 10.00 -9.03 14.87
N ARG A 119 8.83 -9.35 14.31
CA ARG A 119 8.54 -9.11 12.89
C ARG A 119 7.19 -8.40 12.76
N PRO A 120 7.14 -7.05 12.76
CA PRO A 120 5.90 -6.36 12.46
C PRO A 120 5.47 -6.76 11.04
N ARG A 121 4.17 -6.81 10.82
CA ARG A 121 3.63 -7.19 9.52
C ARG A 121 3.96 -6.14 8.45
N VAL A 122 4.03 -4.88 8.86
CA VAL A 122 4.40 -3.73 8.03
C VAL A 122 5.52 -2.93 8.67
N LEU A 123 6.49 -2.52 7.86
CA LEU A 123 7.52 -1.55 8.18
C LEU A 123 7.35 -0.34 7.27
N VAL A 124 7.09 0.84 7.82
CA VAL A 124 6.98 2.09 7.07
C VAL A 124 8.28 2.88 7.16
N ILE A 125 8.84 3.24 6.02
CA ILE A 125 10.01 4.11 5.89
C ILE A 125 9.52 5.53 5.54
N PRO A 126 9.72 6.54 6.41
CA PRO A 126 9.37 7.92 6.13
C PRO A 126 10.35 8.55 5.12
N LYS A 127 9.94 9.67 4.51
CA LYS A 127 10.78 10.55 3.68
C LYS A 127 11.55 9.80 2.57
N VAL A 128 10.92 8.80 1.94
CA VAL A 128 11.55 8.04 0.86
C VAL A 128 11.64 8.92 -0.40
N GLU A 129 12.86 9.09 -0.91
CA GLU A 129 13.12 9.84 -2.14
C GLU A 129 13.87 9.01 -3.20
N SER A 130 14.32 7.81 -2.84
CA SER A 130 15.08 6.93 -3.71
C SER A 130 14.68 5.46 -3.53
N PRO A 131 14.79 4.62 -4.58
CA PRO A 131 14.64 3.17 -4.43
C PRO A 131 15.56 2.57 -3.38
N ARG A 132 16.73 3.20 -3.17
CA ARG A 132 17.75 2.71 -2.23
C ARG A 132 17.28 2.75 -0.78
N ASP A 133 16.42 3.70 -0.43
CA ASP A 133 15.89 3.81 0.94
C ASP A 133 15.09 2.55 1.31
N VAL A 134 14.27 2.09 0.37
CA VAL A 134 13.46 0.86 0.50
C VAL A 134 14.35 -0.38 0.48
N GLU A 135 15.27 -0.46 -0.48
CA GLU A 135 16.12 -1.64 -0.66
C GLU A 135 17.08 -1.88 0.52
N ILE A 136 17.61 -0.80 1.11
CA ILE A 136 18.44 -0.89 2.32
C ILE A 136 17.60 -1.42 3.48
N ALA A 137 16.42 -0.86 3.71
CA ALA A 137 15.53 -1.34 4.78
C ALA A 137 15.17 -2.81 4.58
N ALA A 138 14.71 -3.19 3.38
CA ALA A 138 14.35 -4.57 3.03
C ALA A 138 15.52 -5.54 3.22
N ALA A 139 16.74 -5.16 2.83
CA ALA A 139 17.93 -5.98 3.03
C ALA A 139 18.26 -6.17 4.53
N VAL A 140 18.16 -5.11 5.34
CA VAL A 140 18.46 -5.14 6.77
C VAL A 140 17.44 -5.95 7.56
N VAL A 141 16.14 -5.81 7.28
CA VAL A 141 15.08 -6.48 8.05
C VAL A 141 14.69 -7.84 7.50
N GLY A 142 14.92 -8.09 6.20
CA GLY A 142 14.49 -9.31 5.52
C GLY A 142 15.57 -10.38 5.39
N GLY A 143 16.77 -10.03 4.91
CA GLY A 143 17.77 -11.03 4.51
C GLY A 143 17.19 -12.14 3.62
N ALA A 144 17.72 -13.36 3.70
CA ALA A 144 17.23 -14.55 2.97
C ALA A 144 16.02 -15.26 3.64
N ARG A 145 15.21 -14.56 4.44
CA ARG A 145 14.18 -15.19 5.30
C ARG A 145 12.78 -15.05 4.72
N GLN A 146 11.96 -16.09 4.85
CA GLN A 146 10.58 -16.11 4.32
C GLN A 146 9.59 -15.24 5.14
N ASP A 147 9.93 -14.87 6.38
CA ASP A 147 9.02 -14.18 7.32
C ASP A 147 9.45 -12.73 7.62
N HIS A 148 9.61 -11.91 6.58
CA HIS A 148 10.04 -10.51 6.73
C HIS A 148 8.87 -9.51 6.70
N PRO A 149 9.01 -8.34 7.34
CA PRO A 149 8.02 -7.27 7.27
C PRO A 149 7.77 -6.84 5.83
N LEU A 150 6.53 -6.51 5.50
CA LEU A 150 6.22 -5.81 4.25
C LEU A 150 6.75 -4.39 4.36
N VAL A 151 7.68 -4.00 3.49
CA VAL A 151 8.28 -2.66 3.50
C VAL A 151 7.42 -1.69 2.69
N TRP A 152 7.03 -0.58 3.31
CA TRP A 152 6.20 0.45 2.71
C TRP A 152 6.95 1.79 2.69
N ALA A 153 6.80 2.53 1.59
CA ALA A 153 7.41 3.85 1.44
C ALA A 153 6.37 4.94 1.71
N LEU A 154 6.70 5.88 2.59
CA LEU A 154 5.90 7.09 2.79
C LEU A 154 6.44 8.19 1.88
N ILE A 155 5.62 8.54 0.89
CA ILE A 155 5.89 9.57 -0.12
C ILE A 155 5.36 10.89 0.41
N GLU A 156 6.27 11.78 0.80
CA GLU A 156 5.91 12.99 1.54
C GLU A 156 6.78 14.21 1.22
N THR A 157 7.51 14.16 0.10
CA THR A 157 8.28 15.31 -0.41
C THR A 157 8.01 15.54 -1.90
N PRO A 158 8.19 16.78 -2.41
CA PRO A 158 8.13 17.05 -3.84
C PRO A 158 9.12 16.23 -4.65
N GLN A 159 10.32 15.99 -4.12
CA GLN A 159 11.37 15.20 -4.79
C GLN A 159 10.93 13.73 -4.94
N ALA A 160 10.26 13.17 -3.93
CA ALA A 160 9.71 11.82 -4.01
C ALA A 160 8.66 11.67 -5.13
N ILE A 161 7.86 12.71 -5.39
CA ILE A 161 6.92 12.72 -6.52
C ILE A 161 7.65 12.73 -7.86
N GLN A 162 8.77 13.45 -7.98
CA GLN A 162 9.59 13.45 -9.20
C GLN A 162 10.25 12.08 -9.46
N ASN A 163 10.71 11.43 -8.40
CA ASN A 163 11.40 10.13 -8.44
C ASN A 163 10.43 8.94 -8.32
N LEU A 164 9.12 9.19 -8.37
CA LEU A 164 8.12 8.18 -8.07
C LEU A 164 8.20 6.94 -8.98
N PRO A 165 8.40 7.07 -10.32
CA PRO A 165 8.53 5.91 -11.19
C PRO A 165 9.65 4.95 -10.76
N GLU A 166 10.79 5.48 -10.33
CA GLU A 166 11.92 4.70 -9.85
C GLU A 166 11.60 4.07 -8.49
N ILE A 167 11.09 4.86 -7.53
CA ILE A 167 10.76 4.38 -6.17
C ILE A 167 9.79 3.21 -6.23
N LEU A 168 8.78 3.28 -7.09
CA LEU A 168 7.77 2.22 -7.24
C LEU A 168 8.32 0.90 -7.81
N GLN A 169 9.52 0.91 -8.38
CA GLN A 169 10.22 -0.29 -8.86
C GLN A 169 11.24 -0.84 -7.86
N ALA A 170 11.34 -0.25 -6.66
CA ALA A 170 12.28 -0.68 -5.64
C ALA A 170 12.03 -2.13 -5.22
N ARG A 171 13.11 -2.92 -5.15
CA ARG A 171 13.01 -4.32 -4.71
C ARG A 171 12.56 -4.40 -3.26
N GLY A 172 11.53 -5.21 -3.00
CA GLY A 172 10.96 -5.41 -1.67
C GLY A 172 9.90 -4.39 -1.27
N LEU A 173 9.54 -3.44 -2.14
CA LEU A 173 8.43 -2.52 -1.88
C LEU A 173 7.09 -3.26 -1.93
N ALA A 174 6.29 -3.11 -0.88
CA ALA A 174 4.99 -3.76 -0.73
C ALA A 174 3.81 -2.78 -0.86
N GLY A 175 4.06 -1.48 -0.80
CA GLY A 175 3.03 -0.45 -0.93
C GLY A 175 3.55 0.94 -0.61
N VAL A 176 2.70 1.96 -0.84
CA VAL A 176 3.03 3.36 -0.59
C VAL A 176 1.99 4.04 0.28
N LEU A 177 2.44 5.02 1.06
CA LEU A 177 1.60 5.96 1.79
C LEU A 177 1.84 7.36 1.27
N PHE A 178 0.84 8.23 1.33
CA PHE A 178 1.04 9.67 1.12
C PHE A 178 1.13 10.40 2.45
N GLY A 179 2.09 11.32 2.59
CA GLY A 179 2.21 12.23 3.73
C GLY A 179 1.88 13.67 3.35
N THR A 180 0.61 14.09 3.51
CA THR A 180 0.16 15.42 3.09
C THR A 180 0.72 16.57 3.91
N ALA A 181 1.06 16.35 5.19
CA ALA A 181 1.57 17.40 6.05
C ALA A 181 2.95 17.87 5.59
N ASP A 182 3.90 16.95 5.53
CA ASP A 182 5.28 17.22 5.12
C ASP A 182 5.35 17.62 3.65
N TYR A 183 4.56 16.97 2.78
CA TYR A 183 4.52 17.35 1.38
C TYR A 183 4.10 18.81 1.21
N ALA A 184 3.01 19.22 1.87
CA ALA A 184 2.50 20.58 1.75
C ALA A 184 3.49 21.61 2.34
N ALA A 185 4.14 21.27 3.46
CA ALA A 185 5.16 22.12 4.06
C ALA A 185 6.37 22.29 3.13
N ALA A 186 6.89 21.20 2.58
CA ALA A 186 8.04 21.22 1.66
C ALA A 186 7.71 21.86 0.30
N ALA A 187 6.48 21.68 -0.20
CA ALA A 187 6.01 22.31 -1.43
C ALA A 187 5.63 23.80 -1.27
N GLY A 188 5.49 24.28 -0.03
CA GLY A 188 5.00 25.62 0.25
C GLY A 188 3.53 25.85 -0.16
N CYS A 189 2.69 24.80 -0.11
CA CYS A 189 1.29 24.87 -0.51
C CYS A 189 0.33 24.59 0.65
N SER A 190 -0.96 24.90 0.46
CA SER A 190 -2.00 24.51 1.42
C SER A 190 -2.20 22.99 1.42
N ARG A 191 -2.77 22.45 2.50
CA ARG A 191 -3.23 21.04 2.59
C ARG A 191 -4.66 20.83 2.07
N THR A 192 -5.15 21.71 1.19
CA THR A 192 -6.49 21.54 0.61
C THR A 192 -6.48 20.43 -0.44
N SER A 193 -7.62 19.75 -0.62
CA SER A 193 -7.76 18.69 -1.63
C SER A 193 -7.31 19.16 -3.03
N ARG A 194 -7.71 20.38 -3.43
CA ARG A 194 -7.31 20.98 -4.71
C ARG A 194 -5.79 21.15 -4.85
N ALA A 195 -5.10 21.60 -3.80
CA ALA A 195 -3.64 21.79 -3.85
C ALA A 195 -2.88 20.45 -3.91
N LEU A 196 -3.47 19.39 -3.35
CA LEU A 196 -2.88 18.06 -3.27
C LEU A 196 -3.38 17.10 -4.36
N TRP A 197 -4.23 17.59 -5.28
CA TRP A 197 -4.85 16.76 -6.32
C TRP A 197 -3.81 16.09 -7.21
N TYR A 198 -2.85 16.88 -7.73
CA TYR A 198 -1.79 16.37 -8.59
C TYR A 198 -0.93 15.29 -7.91
N PRO A 199 -0.29 15.53 -6.75
CA PRO A 199 0.55 14.51 -6.12
C PRO A 199 -0.24 13.26 -5.70
N ARG A 200 -1.48 13.41 -5.22
CA ARG A 200 -2.36 12.27 -4.92
C ARG A 200 -2.68 11.44 -6.17
N SER A 201 -3.06 12.10 -7.27
CA SER A 201 -3.41 11.43 -8.53
C SER A 201 -2.22 10.67 -9.12
N VAL A 202 -1.05 11.31 -9.14
CA VAL A 202 0.19 10.71 -9.68
C VAL A 202 0.62 9.52 -8.82
N LEU A 203 0.54 9.64 -7.49
CA LEU A 203 0.85 8.56 -6.58
C LEU A 203 -0.08 7.36 -6.76
N ALA A 204 -1.40 7.58 -6.76
CA ALA A 204 -2.37 6.50 -6.91
C ALA A 204 -2.26 5.80 -8.27
N ALA A 205 -2.12 6.57 -9.36
CA ALA A 205 -1.94 6.02 -10.70
C ALA A 205 -0.62 5.25 -10.84
N GLY A 206 0.47 5.80 -10.31
CA GLY A 206 1.78 5.15 -10.31
C GLY A 206 1.76 3.84 -9.52
N ALA A 207 1.22 3.85 -8.30
CA ALA A 207 1.09 2.65 -7.47
C ALA A 207 0.25 1.58 -8.17
N ALA A 208 -0.89 1.96 -8.77
CA ALA A 208 -1.72 1.04 -9.53
C ALA A 208 -0.98 0.42 -10.73
N ALA A 209 -0.17 1.20 -11.45
CA ALA A 209 0.65 0.72 -12.56
C ALA A 209 1.75 -0.26 -12.09
N ALA A 210 2.30 -0.05 -10.89
CA ALA A 210 3.24 -0.97 -10.25
C ALA A 210 2.56 -2.19 -9.57
N GLY A 211 1.23 -2.25 -9.57
CA GLY A 211 0.48 -3.30 -8.88
C GLY A 211 0.52 -3.18 -7.34
N LEU A 212 0.89 -2.01 -6.83
CA LEU A 212 1.05 -1.72 -5.40
C LEU A 212 -0.18 -1.02 -4.82
N PRO A 213 -0.55 -1.31 -3.56
CA PRO A 213 -1.54 -0.52 -2.84
C PRO A 213 -0.99 0.87 -2.47
N ALA A 214 -1.88 1.87 -2.47
CA ALA A 214 -1.62 3.22 -1.99
C ALA A 214 -2.56 3.57 -0.84
N ILE A 215 -2.04 4.13 0.26
CA ILE A 215 -2.80 4.56 1.44
C ILE A 215 -2.72 6.08 1.57
N ASP A 216 -3.88 6.73 1.68
CA ASP A 216 -3.95 8.19 1.79
C ASP A 216 -3.67 8.68 3.22
N SER A 217 -3.36 9.97 3.34
CA SER A 217 -2.95 10.64 4.57
C SER A 217 -4.06 10.76 5.62
N PRO A 218 -3.71 11.07 6.88
CA PRO A 218 -4.71 11.39 7.90
C PRO A 218 -5.53 12.63 7.58
N TYR A 219 -6.78 12.62 8.05
CA TYR A 219 -7.56 13.83 8.23
C TYR A 219 -7.37 14.36 9.65
N PHE A 220 -7.02 15.64 9.79
CA PHE A 220 -6.51 16.19 11.05
C PHE A 220 -7.57 16.92 11.87
N ASP A 221 -8.67 17.38 11.27
CA ASP A 221 -9.76 17.99 12.05
C ASP A 221 -10.67 16.91 12.65
N LEU A 222 -10.43 16.58 13.91
CA LEU A 222 -11.20 15.56 14.63
C LEU A 222 -12.68 15.95 14.86
N ARG A 223 -13.04 17.21 14.63
CA ARG A 223 -14.40 17.74 14.88
C ARG A 223 -15.25 17.81 13.61
N ASP A 224 -14.68 17.51 12.45
CA ASP A 224 -15.39 17.54 11.16
C ASP A 224 -15.47 16.14 10.52
N PRO A 225 -16.36 15.27 11.00
CA PRO A 225 -16.57 13.95 10.40
C PRO A 225 -17.10 14.01 8.96
N ASP A 226 -17.76 15.11 8.57
CA ASP A 226 -18.23 15.32 7.21
C ASP A 226 -17.09 15.66 6.25
N GLY A 227 -16.13 16.47 6.71
CA GLY A 227 -14.88 16.73 6.02
C GLY A 227 -14.04 15.48 5.84
N LEU A 228 -13.91 14.67 6.90
CA LEU A 228 -13.27 13.35 6.82
C LEU A 228 -13.92 12.49 5.73
N ARG A 229 -15.25 12.39 5.72
CA ARG A 229 -15.98 11.59 4.73
C ARG A 229 -15.68 12.05 3.31
N ARG A 230 -15.86 13.35 3.02
CA ARG A 230 -15.61 13.91 1.68
C ARG A 230 -14.18 13.66 1.21
N GLU A 231 -13.18 13.95 2.04
CA GLU A 231 -11.77 13.75 1.66
C GLU A 231 -11.43 12.26 1.46
N THR A 232 -12.06 11.37 2.21
CA THR A 232 -11.85 9.92 2.06
C THR A 232 -12.51 9.37 0.79
N GLU A 233 -13.71 9.85 0.46
CA GLU A 233 -14.40 9.53 -0.80
C GLU A 233 -13.58 10.01 -2.00
N GLU A 234 -13.07 11.25 -1.96
CA GLU A 234 -12.16 11.77 -3.00
C GLU A 234 -10.89 10.92 -3.14
N ALA A 235 -10.29 10.46 -2.04
CA ALA A 235 -9.13 9.58 -2.09
C ALA A 235 -9.46 8.21 -2.72
N ALA A 236 -10.61 7.63 -2.39
CA ALA A 236 -11.07 6.38 -2.99
C ALA A 236 -11.33 6.55 -4.51
N GLU A 237 -11.90 7.69 -4.93
CA GLU A 237 -12.11 8.03 -6.34
C GLU A 237 -10.79 8.16 -7.12
N LEU A 238 -9.72 8.68 -6.50
CA LEU A 238 -8.39 8.75 -7.09
C LEU A 238 -7.69 7.39 -7.22
N GLY A 239 -8.22 6.35 -6.56
CA GLY A 239 -7.67 4.98 -6.61
C GLY A 239 -6.81 4.59 -5.39
N PHE A 240 -6.83 5.38 -4.31
CA PHE A 240 -6.27 4.91 -3.04
C PHE A 240 -7.07 3.70 -2.53
N THR A 241 -6.38 2.85 -1.76
CA THR A 241 -6.91 1.57 -1.25
C THR A 241 -7.23 1.61 0.24
N GLY A 242 -6.91 2.71 0.91
CA GLY A 242 -7.14 2.91 2.33
C GLY A 242 -6.69 4.31 2.77
N LYS A 243 -6.83 4.59 4.06
CA LYS A 243 -6.43 5.88 4.65
C LYS A 243 -5.93 5.70 6.09
N VAL A 244 -4.95 6.53 6.46
CA VAL A 244 -4.46 6.61 7.83
C VAL A 244 -5.48 7.33 8.72
N ALA A 245 -5.70 6.80 9.92
CA ALA A 245 -6.50 7.39 10.99
C ALA A 245 -5.57 7.82 12.13
N VAL A 246 -5.81 9.01 12.68
CA VAL A 246 -5.13 9.51 13.89
C VAL A 246 -5.98 9.36 15.14
N HIS A 247 -7.25 8.97 14.98
CA HIS A 247 -8.16 8.72 16.09
C HIS A 247 -9.12 7.55 15.79
N PRO A 248 -9.43 6.66 16.75
CA PRO A 248 -10.34 5.53 16.53
C PRO A 248 -11.72 5.89 15.98
N ALA A 249 -12.25 7.08 16.34
CA ALA A 249 -13.54 7.56 15.84
C ALA A 249 -13.57 7.78 14.31
N GLN A 250 -12.42 7.85 13.64
CA GLN A 250 -12.33 7.99 12.18
C GLN A 250 -12.50 6.65 11.45
N LEU A 251 -12.25 5.52 12.13
CA LEU A 251 -12.22 4.19 11.52
C LEU A 251 -13.53 3.82 10.82
N PRO A 252 -14.74 4.04 11.40
CA PRO A 252 -15.98 3.67 10.73
C PRO A 252 -16.20 4.43 9.42
N VAL A 253 -15.87 5.73 9.39
CA VAL A 253 -16.00 6.58 8.20
C VAL A 253 -15.01 6.13 7.12
N ILE A 254 -13.76 5.87 7.49
CA ILE A 254 -12.72 5.41 6.57
C ILE A 254 -13.10 4.06 5.96
N GLN A 255 -13.48 3.09 6.79
CA GLN A 255 -13.84 1.76 6.32
C GLN A 255 -15.09 1.77 5.43
N ALA A 256 -16.08 2.63 5.73
CA ALA A 256 -17.27 2.77 4.89
C ALA A 256 -16.93 3.28 3.48
N ALA A 257 -16.01 4.24 3.36
CA ALA A 257 -15.64 4.84 2.07
C ALA A 257 -14.85 3.90 1.15
N PHE A 258 -13.98 3.04 1.71
CA PHE A 258 -13.21 2.08 0.90
C PHE A 258 -13.89 0.72 0.69
N ARG A 259 -14.99 0.44 1.41
CA ARG A 259 -15.80 -0.76 1.16
C ARG A 259 -16.75 -0.51 -0.03
N PRO A 260 -16.91 -1.49 -0.93
CA PRO A 260 -17.90 -1.39 -2.00
C PRO A 260 -19.30 -1.14 -1.41
N SER A 261 -19.98 -0.09 -1.87
CA SER A 261 -21.36 0.18 -1.46
C SER A 261 -22.32 -0.86 -2.03
N ALA A 262 -23.48 -1.05 -1.39
CA ALA A 262 -24.51 -1.95 -1.90
C ALA A 262 -24.94 -1.58 -3.32
N THR A 263 -25.03 -0.27 -3.62
CA THR A 263 -25.34 0.25 -4.95
C THR A 263 -24.25 -0.08 -5.97
N ALA A 264 -22.97 0.11 -5.61
CA ALA A 264 -21.85 -0.20 -6.49
C ALA A 264 -21.78 -1.71 -6.78
N LEU A 265 -22.04 -2.56 -5.78
CA LEU A 265 -22.10 -4.01 -5.97
C LEU A 265 -23.30 -4.44 -6.81
N ALA A 266 -24.47 -3.85 -6.61
CA ALA A 266 -25.66 -4.14 -7.42
C ALA A 266 -25.41 -3.79 -8.90
N HIS A 267 -24.85 -2.61 -9.17
CA HIS A 267 -24.50 -2.20 -10.53
C HIS A 267 -23.40 -3.11 -11.14
N ALA A 268 -22.36 -3.45 -10.38
CA ALA A 268 -21.32 -4.38 -10.85
C ALA A 268 -21.89 -5.77 -11.18
N ARG A 269 -22.79 -6.31 -10.36
CA ARG A 269 -23.49 -7.57 -10.65
C ARG A 269 -24.34 -7.48 -11.91
N ALA A 270 -25.04 -6.36 -12.14
CA ALA A 270 -25.80 -6.13 -13.36
C ALA A 270 -24.89 -6.07 -14.60
N VAL A 271 -23.74 -5.37 -14.51
CA VAL A 271 -22.71 -5.33 -15.55
C VAL A 271 -22.19 -6.72 -15.89
N VAL A 272 -21.83 -7.53 -14.88
CA VAL A 272 -21.35 -8.90 -15.09
C VAL A 272 -22.44 -9.76 -15.75
N SER A 273 -23.66 -9.71 -15.24
CA SER A 273 -24.78 -10.48 -15.80
C SER A 273 -25.09 -10.11 -17.24
N ALA A 274 -25.07 -8.81 -17.58
CA ALA A 274 -25.33 -8.35 -18.94
C ALA A 274 -24.21 -8.74 -19.90
N ALA A 275 -22.97 -8.75 -19.44
CA ALA A 275 -21.81 -9.16 -20.22
C ALA A 275 -21.79 -10.67 -20.46
N ASP A 276 -22.09 -11.48 -19.44
CA ASP A 276 -22.13 -12.94 -19.55
C ASP A 276 -23.24 -13.42 -20.51
N ALA A 277 -24.32 -12.65 -20.65
CA ALA A 277 -25.40 -12.91 -21.61
C ALA A 277 -25.13 -12.37 -23.03
N CYS A 278 -24.04 -11.60 -23.24
CA CYS A 278 -23.76 -10.92 -24.50
C CYS A 278 -22.64 -11.62 -25.28
N THR A 279 -22.91 -12.03 -26.52
CA THR A 279 -21.93 -12.63 -27.42
C THR A 279 -21.09 -11.60 -28.20
N ALA A 280 -21.56 -10.35 -28.29
CA ALA A 280 -20.93 -9.28 -29.08
C ALA A 280 -19.79 -8.55 -28.33
N GLY A 281 -19.60 -8.81 -27.03
CA GLY A 281 -18.56 -8.20 -26.19
C GLY A 281 -18.83 -6.76 -25.73
N ILE A 282 -19.89 -6.12 -26.24
CA ILE A 282 -20.38 -4.80 -25.80
C ILE A 282 -21.87 -4.91 -25.51
N THR A 283 -22.30 -4.41 -24.35
CA THR A 283 -23.69 -4.39 -23.90
C THR A 283 -24.06 -3.02 -23.29
N THR A 284 -25.29 -2.86 -22.82
CA THR A 284 -25.73 -1.66 -22.10
C THR A 284 -26.34 -2.00 -20.74
N VAL A 285 -26.02 -1.20 -19.73
CA VAL A 285 -26.61 -1.28 -18.37
C VAL A 285 -26.90 0.14 -17.91
N ASP A 286 -28.11 0.40 -17.43
CA ASP A 286 -28.56 1.73 -16.98
C ASP A 286 -28.34 2.85 -18.02
N GLY A 287 -28.47 2.51 -19.31
CA GLY A 287 -28.24 3.43 -20.43
C GLY A 287 -26.77 3.74 -20.73
N GLN A 288 -25.83 3.11 -20.02
CA GLN A 288 -24.39 3.24 -20.25
C GLN A 288 -23.87 2.08 -21.10
N MET A 289 -22.94 2.38 -22.02
CA MET A 289 -22.24 1.36 -22.79
C MET A 289 -21.23 0.64 -21.91
N VAL A 290 -21.29 -0.68 -21.92
CA VAL A 290 -20.46 -1.58 -21.11
C VAL A 290 -19.62 -2.43 -22.06
N GLY A 291 -18.31 -2.21 -22.03
CA GLY A 291 -17.33 -3.02 -22.77
C GLY A 291 -16.37 -3.77 -21.84
N PRO A 292 -15.39 -4.51 -22.40
CA PRO A 292 -14.51 -5.39 -21.62
C PRO A 292 -13.83 -4.76 -20.40
N PRO A 293 -13.34 -3.49 -20.44
CA PRO A 293 -12.72 -2.87 -19.25
C PRO A 293 -13.68 -2.68 -18.08
N LEU A 294 -14.93 -2.28 -18.36
CA LEU A 294 -15.97 -2.08 -17.34
C LEU A 294 -16.42 -3.42 -16.74
N VAL A 295 -16.48 -4.47 -17.56
CA VAL A 295 -16.77 -5.84 -17.10
C VAL A 295 -15.65 -6.35 -16.19
N ALA A 296 -14.39 -6.14 -16.57
CA ALA A 296 -13.25 -6.54 -15.75
C ALA A 296 -13.25 -5.81 -14.39
N ALA A 297 -13.52 -4.51 -14.37
CA ALA A 297 -13.66 -3.72 -13.15
C ALA A 297 -14.81 -4.23 -12.27
N ALA A 298 -15.98 -4.52 -12.86
CA ALA A 298 -17.13 -5.05 -12.14
C ALA A 298 -16.85 -6.43 -11.52
N ARG A 299 -16.21 -7.35 -12.26
CA ARG A 299 -15.79 -8.67 -11.75
C ARG A 299 -14.77 -8.56 -10.62
N ALA A 300 -13.80 -7.64 -10.74
CA ALA A 300 -12.84 -7.38 -9.67
C ALA A 300 -13.54 -6.87 -8.40
N LEU A 301 -14.53 -5.99 -8.56
CA LEU A 301 -15.30 -5.44 -7.44
C LEU A 301 -16.12 -6.51 -6.70
N THR A 302 -16.82 -7.39 -7.43
CA THR A 302 -17.61 -8.48 -6.83
C THR A 302 -16.71 -9.52 -6.16
N THR A 303 -15.59 -9.88 -6.79
CA THR A 303 -14.59 -10.78 -6.20
C THR A 303 -14.07 -10.23 -4.88
N ARG A 304 -13.73 -8.93 -4.83
CA ARG A 304 -13.25 -8.25 -3.62
C ARG A 304 -14.30 -8.24 -2.50
N ALA A 305 -15.59 -8.21 -2.83
CA ALA A 305 -16.68 -8.29 -1.86
C ALA A 305 -16.99 -9.71 -1.37
N GLY A 306 -16.25 -10.73 -1.85
CA GLY A 306 -16.47 -12.13 -1.48
C GLY A 306 -17.53 -12.85 -2.33
N ASP A 307 -18.08 -12.20 -3.37
CA ASP A 307 -19.00 -12.81 -4.32
C ASP A 307 -18.20 -13.68 -5.31
N THR A 308 -17.74 -14.84 -4.88
CA THR A 308 -17.15 -15.82 -5.81
C THR A 308 -18.28 -16.58 -6.51
N ALA A 309 -18.68 -16.10 -7.70
CA ALA A 309 -19.49 -16.89 -8.61
C ALA A 309 -18.63 -18.03 -9.17
N ARG A 310 -18.80 -19.24 -8.61
CA ARG A 310 -18.26 -20.46 -9.21
C ARG A 310 -18.90 -20.62 -10.60
N PRO A 311 -18.15 -20.87 -11.69
CA PRO A 311 -18.76 -21.14 -12.98
C PRO A 311 -19.69 -22.34 -12.83
N ARG A 312 -20.97 -22.19 -13.21
CA ARG A 312 -21.84 -23.35 -13.40
C ARG A 312 -21.29 -24.07 -14.62
N HIS A 313 -20.65 -25.21 -14.41
CA HIS A 313 -20.42 -26.14 -15.49
C HIS A 313 -21.79 -26.47 -16.10
N HIS A 314 -21.98 -26.11 -17.36
CA HIS A 314 -23.01 -26.70 -18.19
C HIS A 314 -22.70 -28.21 -18.26
N GLU A 315 -23.46 -29.00 -17.51
CA GLU A 315 -23.63 -30.41 -17.84
C GLU A 315 -24.48 -30.45 -19.12
N ASP A 316 -23.80 -30.48 -20.26
CA ASP A 316 -24.42 -30.88 -21.51
C ASP A 316 -24.72 -32.38 -21.46
N GLY A 317 -25.91 -32.71 -21.94
CA GLY A 317 -26.55 -34.02 -21.85
C GLY A 317 -25.73 -35.19 -22.40
N GLY A 318 -25.91 -36.33 -21.73
CA GLY A 318 -25.64 -37.65 -22.26
C GLY A 318 -26.88 -38.53 -22.09
N THR A 319 -27.85 -38.37 -22.98
CA THR A 319 -28.81 -39.44 -23.30
C THR A 319 -28.07 -40.54 -24.06
N SER A 320 -27.92 -41.70 -23.44
CA SER A 320 -27.96 -43.04 -24.05
C SER A 320 -28.12 -44.08 -22.96
#